data_AF-A0A9X0B2K2-F1
#
_entry.id   AF-A0A9X0B2K2-F1
#
_cell.length_a   1.000
_cell.length_b   1.000
_cell.length_c   1.000
_cell.angle_alpha   90.00
_cell.angle_beta   90.00
_cell.angle_gamma   90.00
#
_symmetry.space_group_name_H-M   'P 1'
#
loop_
_entity.id
_entity.type
_entity.pdbx_description
1 polymer ?
#
loop_
_entity_poly.entity_id
_entity_poly.type
_entity_poly.pdbx_seq_one_letter_code
_entity_poly.pdbx_strand_id
1 'polypeptide(L)' 'MRRIRADTGRPWVLSDGLENVIEQGIAQFELMTGRKAPRRLMTLEVLRNYEGDDGRFDEKTIQARLDGVCS' A
#
# COMPACT_ATOMS: atom_id res chain seq x y z
N MET A 1 -16.53 3.62 -14.78
CA MET A 1 -16.74 3.39 -13.33
C MET A 1 -18.19 3.52 -12.85
N ARG A 2 -18.97 4.55 -13.27
CA ARG A 2 -20.35 4.77 -12.77
C ARG A 2 -21.34 3.62 -13.06
N ARG A 3 -21.21 2.98 -14.23
CA ARG A 3 -22.09 1.87 -14.68
C ARG A 3 -21.88 0.58 -13.86
N ILE A 4 -20.62 0.18 -13.67
CA ILE A 4 -20.25 -1.05 -12.93
C ILE A 4 -20.66 -0.99 -11.44
N ARG A 5 -20.65 0.22 -10.84
CA ARG A 5 -21.10 0.44 -9.45
C ARG A 5 -22.60 0.22 -9.26
N ALA A 6 -23.42 0.55 -10.27
CA ALA A 6 -24.87 0.41 -10.19
C ALA A 6 -25.31 -1.05 -10.22
N ASP A 7 -24.58 -1.91 -10.93
CA ASP A 7 -24.98 -3.30 -11.17
C ASP A 7 -24.60 -4.27 -10.03
N THR A 8 -23.59 -3.95 -9.21
CA THR A 8 -23.01 -4.91 -8.25
C THR A 8 -23.37 -4.66 -6.78
N GLY A 9 -23.86 -3.47 -6.42
CA GLY A 9 -24.30 -3.13 -5.06
C GLY A 9 -23.23 -3.23 -3.96
N ARG A 10 -21.97 -3.52 -4.32
CA ARG A 10 -20.85 -3.71 -3.38
C ARG A 10 -19.99 -2.45 -3.34
N PRO A 11 -19.57 -1.98 -2.15
CA PRO A 11 -18.58 -0.92 -2.05
C PRO A 11 -17.24 -1.44 -2.60
N TRP A 12 -16.69 -0.73 -3.58
CA TRP A 12 -15.38 -1.03 -4.15
C TRP A 12 -14.33 -0.22 -3.40
N VAL A 13 -13.28 -0.89 -2.91
CA VAL A 13 -12.09 -0.24 -2.36
C VAL A 13 -11.10 -0.05 -3.50
N LEU A 14 -10.67 1.18 -3.73
CA LEU A 14 -9.59 1.46 -4.67
C LEU A 14 -8.28 1.12 -3.96
N SER A 15 -7.57 0.11 -4.46
CA SER A 15 -6.21 -0.24 -4.04
C SER A 15 -5.25 0.11 -5.16
N ASP A 16 -4.11 0.71 -4.83
CA ASP A 16 -3.12 1.10 -5.82
C ASP A 16 -2.03 0.03 -6.04
N GLY A 17 -1.16 0.27 -7.02
CA GLY A 17 -0.07 -0.66 -7.34
C GLY A 17 0.98 -0.78 -6.23
N LEU A 18 1.16 0.25 -5.40
CA LEU A 18 2.17 0.26 -4.34
C LEU A 18 1.77 -0.66 -3.18
N GLU A 19 0.50 -0.67 -2.80
CA GLU A 19 -0.02 -1.61 -1.79
C GLU A 19 0.24 -3.07 -2.20
N ASN A 20 0.03 -3.39 -3.47
CA ASN A 20 0.28 -4.74 -4.00
C ASN A 20 1.76 -5.12 -3.95
N VAL A 21 2.67 -4.19 -4.25
CA VAL A 21 4.13 -4.42 -4.18
C VAL A 21 4.58 -4.60 -2.74
N ILE A 22 4.03 -3.81 -1.82
CA ILE A 22 4.34 -3.91 -0.39
C ILE A 22 3.95 -5.28 0.16
N GLU A 23 2.72 -5.75 -0.12
CA GLU A 23 2.27 -7.07 0.36
C GLU A 23 3.10 -8.22 -0.22
N GLN A 24 3.50 -8.13 -1.50
CA GLN A 24 4.41 -9.11 -2.10
C GLN A 24 5.79 -9.11 -1.42
N GLY A 25 6.36 -7.93 -1.17
CA GLY A 25 7.64 -7.79 -0.49
C GLY A 25 7.61 -8.30 0.95
N ILE A 26 6.51 -8.06 1.67
CA ILE A 26 6.27 -8.61 3.01
C ILE A 26 6.28 -10.14 2.96
N ALA A 27 5.48 -10.74 2.07
CA ALA A 27 5.42 -12.19 1.94
C ALA A 27 6.80 -12.79 1.61
N GLN A 28 7.55 -12.14 0.72
CA GLN A 28 8.90 -12.57 0.36
C GLN A 28 9.87 -12.48 1.54
N PHE A 29 9.82 -11.40 2.33
CA PHE A 29 10.66 -11.25 3.52
C PHE A 29 10.39 -12.36 4.53
N GLU A 30 9.13 -12.64 4.83
CA GLU A 30 8.75 -13.67 5.80
C GLU A 30 9.16 -15.06 5.31
N LEU A 31 8.96 -15.36 4.01
CA LEU A 31 9.37 -16.61 3.39
C LEU A 31 10.89 -16.84 3.45
N MET A 32 11.68 -15.81 3.16
CA MET A 32 13.14 -15.94 3.05
C MET A 32 13.84 -15.91 4.41
N THR A 33 13.26 -15.23 5.40
CA THR A 33 13.92 -15.02 6.70
C THR A 33 13.32 -15.86 7.82
N GLY A 34 12.11 -16.40 7.64
CA GLY A 34 11.35 -17.06 8.69
C GLY A 34 10.93 -16.13 9.84
N ARG A 35 11.06 -14.81 9.67
CA ARG A 35 10.74 -13.80 10.69
C ARG A 35 9.54 -12.98 10.25
N LYS A 36 8.72 -12.55 11.21
CA LYS A 36 7.63 -11.60 10.97
C LYS A 36 8.16 -10.32 10.33
N ALA A 37 7.55 -9.89 9.23
CA ALA A 37 7.98 -8.70 8.52
C ALA A 37 7.69 -7.42 9.33
N PRO A 38 8.62 -6.44 9.34
CA PRO A 38 8.36 -5.13 9.91
C PRO A 38 7.49 -4.29 8.96
N ARG A 39 6.21 -4.68 8.82
CA ARG A 39 5.25 -4.15 7.82
C ARG A 39 5.26 -2.62 7.74
N ARG A 40 5.09 -1.92 8.87
CA ARG A 40 5.06 -0.44 8.91
C ARG A 40 6.35 0.20 8.37
N LEU A 41 7.51 -0.38 8.69
CA LEU A 41 8.79 0.12 8.18
C LEU A 41 8.92 -0.14 6.67
N MET A 42 8.55 -1.33 6.22
CA MET A 42 8.59 -1.66 4.78
C MET A 42 7.67 -0.75 3.97
N THR A 43 6.45 -0.49 4.45
CA THR A 43 5.53 0.49 3.85
C THR A 43 6.15 1.89 3.83
N LEU A 44 6.73 2.34 4.95
CA LEU A 44 7.32 3.67 5.06
C LEU A 44 8.44 3.88 4.04
N GLU A 45 9.34 2.90 3.90
CA GLU A 45 10.46 3.01 2.97
C GLU A 45 9.99 2.98 1.51
N VAL A 46 8.98 2.18 1.18
CA VAL A 46 8.39 2.20 -0.17
C VAL A 46 7.78 3.57 -0.48
N LEU A 47 6.96 4.13 0.43
CA LEU A 47 6.31 5.42 0.21
C LEU A 47 7.29 6.59 0.13
N ARG A 48 8.38 6.56 0.91
CA ARG A 48 9.42 7.62 0.89
C ARG A 48 10.28 7.61 -0.36
N ASN A 49 10.56 6.43 -0.90
CA ASN A 49 11.45 6.26 -2.05
C ASN A 49 10.70 6.14 -3.39
N TYR A 50 9.36 6.11 -3.36
CA TYR A 50 8.56 6.13 -4.58
C TYR A 50 8.63 7.52 -5.24
N GLU A 51 9.09 7.53 -6.49
CA GLU A 51 9.06 8.69 -7.38
C GLU A 51 8.04 8.40 -8.49
N GLY A 52 6.82 8.91 -8.30
CA GLY A 52 5.78 8.82 -9.32
C GLY A 52 5.91 9.91 -10.37
N ASP A 53 5.01 9.90 -11.35
CA ASP A 53 4.98 10.91 -12.42
C ASP A 53 4.79 12.34 -11.88
N ASP A 54 4.08 12.48 -10.75
CA ASP A 54 3.86 13.75 -10.05
C ASP A 54 4.97 14.07 -9.01
N GLY A 55 6.02 13.25 -8.93
CA GLY A 55 7.10 13.36 -7.97
C GLY A 55 6.89 12.54 -6.70
N ARG A 56 7.60 12.91 -5.62
CA ARG A 56 7.56 12.22 -4.33
C ARG A 56 6.31 12.61 -3.53
N PHE A 57 5.81 11.68 -2.72
CA PHE A 57 4.76 11.98 -1.76
C PHE A 57 5.23 12.95 -0.68
N ASP A 58 4.33 13.84 -0.25
CA ASP A 58 4.53 14.69 0.92
C ASP A 58 4.36 13.88 2.21
N GLU A 59 4.99 14.33 3.30
CA GLU A 59 4.99 13.61 4.58
C GLU A 59 3.57 13.39 5.15
N LYS A 60 2.61 14.28 4.86
CA LYS A 60 1.23 14.11 5.35
C LYS A 60 0.54 12.96 4.61
N THR A 61 0.74 12.85 3.30
CA THR A 61 0.24 11.71 2.50
C THR A 61 0.86 10.40 2.95
N ILE A 62 2.18 10.38 3.22
CA ILE A 62 2.88 9.19 3.73
C ILE A 62 2.27 8.76 5.06
N GLN A 63 2.10 9.70 6.01
CA GLN A 63 1.54 9.38 7.32
C GLN A 63 0.10 8.87 7.24
N ALA A 64 -0.75 9.51 6.43
CA ALA A 64 -2.14 9.08 6.23
C ALA A 64 -2.23 7.64 5.70
N ARG A 65 -1.31 7.26 4.80
CA ARG A 65 -1.23 5.88 4.27
C ARG A 65 -0.69 4.89 5.30
N LEU A 66 0.31 5.29 6.10
CA LEU A 66 0.85 4.44 7.17
C LEU A 66 -0.18 4.11 8.25
N ASP A 67 -1.09 5.03 8.55
CA ASP A 67 -2.13 4.81 9.56
C ASP A 67 -3.16 3.78 9.09
N GLY A 68 -3.39 3.66 7.78
CA GLY A 68 -4.22 2.61 7.19
C GLY A 68 -3.62 1.20 7.28
N VAL A 69 -2.30 1.06 7.34
CA VAL A 69 -1.60 -0.24 7.44
C VAL A 69 -1.61 -0.79 8.88
N CYS A 70 -1.89 0.05 9.87
CA CYS A 70 -1.76 -0.29 11.29
C CYS A 70 -3.09 -0.58 12.01
N SER A 71 -4.19 -0.76 11.27
CA SER A 71 -5.53 -1.10 11.82
C SER A 71 -5.79 -2.60 11.88
#